data_AF-A0A2E8X099-F1
#
_entry.id   AF-A0A2E8X099-F1
#
_cell.length_a   1.000
_cell.length_b   1.000
_cell.length_c   1.000
_cell.angle_alpha   90.00
_cell.angle_beta   90.00
_cell.angle_gamma   90.00
#
_symmetry.space_group_name_H-M   'P 1'
#
loop_
_entity.id
_entity.type
_entity.pdbx_description
1 polymer ?
#
loop_
_entity_poly.entity_id
_entity_poly.type
_entity_poly.pdbx_seq_one_letter_code
_entity_poly.pdbx_strand_id
1 'polypeptide(L)' 'LYDSTFWGGLLDWFEDTMKTKYKTISPDDHKLFHVADTPYEVVQTIVSHHERAKLRPNF' A
#
# COMPACT_ATOMS: atom_id res chain seq x y z
N LEU A 1 3.04 -3.15 -4.34
CA LEU A 1 4.46 -3.56 -4.30
C LEU A 1 4.49 -5.06 -4.54
N TYR A 2 5.44 -5.56 -5.34
CA TYR A 2 5.54 -6.99 -5.67
C TYR A 2 6.80 -7.56 -5.04
N ASP A 3 6.69 -8.72 -4.38
CA ASP A 3 7.73 -9.38 -3.57
C ASP A 3 7.98 -8.69 -2.21
N SER A 4 7.47 -9.32 -1.15
CA SER A 4 7.62 -8.90 0.24
C SER A 4 9.03 -9.03 0.78
N THR A 5 9.85 -9.93 0.22
CA THR A 5 11.25 -10.07 0.63
C THR A 5 12.08 -8.89 0.14
N PHE A 6 11.79 -8.43 -1.08
CA PHE A 6 12.46 -7.26 -1.64
C PHE A 6 12.04 -5.95 -0.95
N TRP A 7 10.74 -5.73 -0.77
CA TRP A 7 10.21 -4.46 -0.24
C TRP A 7 10.10 -4.39 1.28
N GLY A 8 10.12 -5.53 1.99
CA GLY A 8 9.90 -5.60 3.43
C GLY A 8 10.81 -4.68 4.23
N GLY A 9 12.12 -4.73 3.99
CA GLY A 9 13.07 -3.88 4.71
C GLY A 9 12.89 -2.37 4.48
N LEU A 10 12.37 -1.96 3.31
CA LEU A 10 12.05 -0.55 3.08
C LEU A 10 10.79 -0.12 3.83
N LEU A 11 9.78 -0.98 3.89
CA LEU A 11 8.55 -0.71 4.63
C LEU A 11 8.82 -0.63 6.13
N ASP A 12 9.63 -1.54 6.66
CA ASP A 12 10.09 -1.50 8.05
C ASP A 12 10.81 -0.18 8.33
N TRP A 13 11.68 0.28 7.42
CA TRP A 13 12.35 1.57 7.55
C TRP A 13 11.37 2.75 7.57
N PHE A 14 10.32 2.74 6.75
CA PHE A 14 9.28 3.77 6.78
C PHE A 14 8.55 3.79 8.13
N GLU A 15 8.21 2.64 8.70
CA GLU A 15 7.51 2.57 9.99
C GLU A 15 8.40 3.04 11.16
N ASP A 16 9.64 2.56 11.22
CA ASP A 16 10.53 2.85 12.35
C ASP A 16 11.09 4.27 12.26
N THR A 17 11.52 4.68 11.07
CA THR A 17 12.23 5.95 10.90
C THR A 17 11.25 7.08 10.63
N MET A 18 10.47 6.99 9.55
CA MET A 18 9.64 8.10 9.10
C MET A 18 8.41 8.29 10.00
N LYS A 19 7.73 7.20 10.39
CA LYS A 19 6.53 7.28 11.26
C LYS A 19 6.88 7.38 12.74
N THR A 20 7.68 6.47 13.27
CA THR A 20 7.91 6.38 14.72
C THR A 20 8.92 7.42 15.21
N LYS A 21 10.12 7.45 14.62
CA LYS A 21 11.22 8.28 15.11
C LYS A 21 11.06 9.76 14.75
N TYR A 22 10.82 10.07 13.48
CA TYR A 22 10.81 11.46 12.99
C TYR A 22 9.40 12.02 12.76
N LYS A 23 8.36 11.17 12.77
CA LYS A 23 6.95 11.57 12.59
C LYS A 23 6.72 12.45 11.35
N THR A 24 7.41 12.14 10.27
CA THR A 24 7.33 12.88 8.99
C THR A 24 6.16 12.43 8.12
N ILE A 25 5.51 11.32 8.47
CA ILE A 25 4.36 10.75 7.78
C ILE A 25 3.19 10.55 8.75
N SER A 26 1.96 10.52 8.22
CA SER A 26 0.77 10.29 9.04
C SER A 26 0.80 8.88 9.63
N PRO A 27 0.25 8.66 10.84
CA PRO A 27 0.13 7.32 11.41
C PRO A 27 -0.59 6.33 10.50
N ASP A 28 -1.49 6.83 9.64
CA ASP A 28 -2.31 6.06 8.71
C ASP A 28 -1.64 5.77 7.35
N ASP A 29 -0.44 6.30 7.08
CA ASP A 29 0.19 6.17 5.75
C ASP A 29 0.60 4.72 5.41
N HIS A 30 0.75 3.86 6.42
CA HIS A 30 0.92 2.41 6.22
C HIS A 30 -0.23 1.77 5.43
N LYS A 31 -1.44 2.35 5.45
CA LYS A 31 -2.61 1.85 4.71
C LYS A 31 -2.56 2.16 3.22
N LEU A 32 -1.66 3.03 2.78
CA LEU A 32 -1.50 3.41 1.37
C LEU A 32 -0.74 2.34 0.58
N PHE A 33 0.06 1.52 1.27
CA PHE A 33 0.87 0.49 0.64
C PHE A 33 0.16 -0.86 0.70
N HIS A 34 0.20 -1.61 -0.39
CA HIS A 34 -0.14 -3.03 -0.43
C HIS A 34 1.04 -3.78 -1.04
N VAL A 35 1.46 -4.84 -0.37
CA VAL A 35 2.47 -5.78 -0.83
C VAL A 35 1.77 -7.05 -1.25
N ALA A 36 2.16 -7.60 -2.39
CA ALA A 36 1.62 -8.82 -2.94
C ALA A 36 2.78 -9.70 -3.41
N ASP A 37 2.68 -11.00 -3.16
CA ASP A 37 3.70 -11.98 -3.56
C ASP A 37 3.28 -12.75 -4.81
N THR A 38 1.99 -12.70 -5.15
CA THR A 38 1.45 -13.31 -6.36
C THR A 38 0.85 -12.28 -7.32
N PRO A 39 0.92 -12.51 -8.64
CA PRO A 39 0.24 -11.65 -9.61
C PRO A 39 -1.28 -11.58 -9.37
N TYR A 40 -1.88 -12.66 -8.85
CA TYR A 40 -3.31 -12.70 -8.52
C TYR A 40 -3.68 -11.68 -7.44
N GLU A 41 -2.91 -11.62 -6.35
CA GLU A 41 -3.11 -10.63 -5.28
C GLU A 41 -2.96 -9.18 -5.76
N VAL A 42 -2.03 -8.93 -6.69
CA VAL A 42 -1.86 -7.61 -7.32
C VAL A 42 -3.15 -7.22 -8.06
N VAL A 43 -3.65 -8.11 -8.93
CA VAL A 43 -4.87 -7.87 -9.70
C VAL A 43 -6.06 -7.66 -8.78
N GLN A 44 -6.22 -8.51 -7.76
CA GLN A 44 -7.30 -8.37 -6.79
C GLN A 44 -7.25 -7.04 -6.05
N THR A 45 -6.06 -6.58 -5.64
CA THR A 45 -5.86 -5.29 -4.97
C THR A 45 -6.31 -4.12 -5.86
N ILE A 46 -5.95 -4.15 -7.14
CA ILE A 46 -6.32 -3.11 -8.12
C ILE A 46 -7.83 -3.12 -8.36
N VAL A 47 -8.42 -4.28 -8.62
CA VAL A 47 -9.86 -4.43 -8.86
C VAL A 47 -10.65 -3.95 -7.64
N SER A 48 -10.30 -4.42 -6.44
CA SER A 48 -10.96 -3.99 -5.21
C SER A 48 -10.82 -2.49 -4.95
N HIS A 49 -9.71 -1.87 -5.35
CA HIS A 49 -9.55 -0.42 -5.25
C HIS A 49 -10.53 0.33 -6.19
N HIS A 50 -10.64 -0.11 -7.44
CA HIS A 50 -11.56 0.49 -8.42
C HIS A 50 -13.04 0.23 -8.11
N GLU A 51 -13.40 -0.91 -7.53
CA GLU A 51 -14.77 -1.19 -7.11
C GLU A 51 -15.21 -0.30 -5.92
N ARG A 52 -14.29 -0.05 -4.97
CA ARG A 52 -14.54 0.86 -3.84
C ARG A 52 -14.64 2.31 -4.28
N ALA A 53 -13.84 2.70 -5.27
CA ALA A 53 -13.95 3.98 -5.95
C ALA A 53 -15.10 3.92 -6.97
N LYS A 54 -16.36 3.82 -6.51
CA LYS A 54 -17.58 3.83 -7.34
C LYS A 54 -17.33 4.62 -8.62
N LEU A 55 -17.24 3.93 -9.75
CA LEU A 55 -17.16 4.53 -11.07
C LEU A 55 -18.29 5.55 -11.14
N ARG A 56 -17.95 6.84 -10.98
CA ARG A 56 -18.94 7.91 -11.10
C ARG A 56 -19.33 7.91 -12.58
N PRO A 57 -20.62 7.74 -12.91
CA PRO A 57 -21.03 7.87 -14.28
C PRO A 57 -20.62 9.26 -14.78
N ASN A 58 -19.82 9.27 -15.85
CA ASN A 58 -19.67 10.44 -16.71
C ASN A 58 -20.98 10.51 -17.51
N PHE A 59 -21.95 11.28 -17.02
CA PHE A 59 -23.14 11.72 -17.74
C PHE A 59 -23.38 13.18 -17.39
#